data_AF-A0A7K1TIR5-F1
#
_entry.id   AF-A0A7K1TIR5-F1
#
_cell.length_a   1.000
_cell.length_b   1.000
_cell.length_c   1.000
_cell.angle_alpha   90.00
_cell.angle_beta   90.00
_cell.angle_gamma   90.00
#
_symmetry.space_group_name_H-M   'P 1'
#
loop_
_entity.id
_entity.type
_entity.pdbx_description
1 polymer ?
#
loop_
_entity_poly.entity_id
_entity_poly.type
_entity_poly.pdbx_seq_one_letter_code
_entity_poly.pdbx_strand_id
1 'polypeptide(L)'
;MTAPCPTACGVLKLLSEVRRKPLGTGPIHNYFLFTGPRATVIFYLVNILHIISSPRKAASASIQLGNGIIEKLEAAYPGSTVKVHDLATTPFPHLEEAKLQSFFTPAESRSPEQQAAAKHSDDAIQEIKDADVIVIGAPLYNFGIPSTLKAWVDHIARAGITFRYTAGGPEGLITGKKVYVAMSSGGIYSEGPSAGYDFVAPYLKAVLGFLGITDVTVVRAEGLAIPGVQDTAVQKALDSVVIEALQTEEVL
;
A
#
# COMPACT_ATOMS: atom_id res chain seq x y z
N MET A 1 24.57 -45.10 8.90
CA MET A 1 24.58 -43.67 8.50
C MET A 1 23.14 -43.18 8.62
N THR A 2 22.59 -42.96 9.83
CA THR A 2 22.54 -41.66 10.57
C THR A 2 22.17 -40.48 9.66
N ALA A 3 21.04 -39.77 9.76
CA ALA A 3 19.80 -39.85 10.54
C ALA A 3 18.74 -38.96 9.84
N PRO A 4 17.42 -39.16 9.99
CA PRO A 4 16.41 -38.19 9.57
C PRO A 4 16.19 -37.08 10.61
N CYS A 5 15.90 -35.87 10.10
CA CYS A 5 15.56 -34.65 10.83
C CYS A 5 14.38 -34.86 11.82
N PRO A 6 14.47 -34.41 13.09
CA PRO A 6 13.37 -34.53 14.03
C PRO A 6 12.34 -33.41 13.84
N THR A 7 11.12 -33.82 13.50
CA THR A 7 9.86 -33.08 13.64
C THR A 7 9.68 -32.57 15.07
N ALA A 8 9.93 -31.29 15.31
CA ALA A 8 9.54 -30.62 16.55
C ALA A 8 8.09 -30.13 16.45
N CYS A 9 7.13 -31.05 16.53
CA CYS A 9 5.71 -30.72 16.69
C CYS A 9 5.45 -30.42 18.17
N GLY A 10 5.74 -29.19 18.59
CA GLY A 10 5.25 -28.63 19.86
C GLY A 10 3.92 -27.93 19.59
N VAL A 11 2.83 -28.39 20.22
CA VAL A 11 1.50 -27.78 20.06
C VAL A 11 1.54 -26.36 20.60
N LEU A 12 1.61 -25.37 19.69
CA LEU A 12 1.39 -23.96 20.02
C LEU A 12 -0.08 -23.80 20.45
N LYS A 13 -0.32 -23.41 21.71
CA LYS A 13 -1.67 -23.11 22.17
C LYS A 13 -1.99 -21.66 21.82
N LEU A 14 -2.95 -21.45 20.92
CA LEU A 14 -3.49 -20.12 20.62
C LEU A 14 -4.12 -19.57 21.91
N LEU A 15 -3.62 -18.44 22.41
CA LEU A 15 -4.41 -17.63 23.33
C LEU A 15 -5.47 -16.93 22.47
N SER A 16 -6.73 -17.29 22.66
CA SER A 16 -7.88 -16.90 21.83
C SER A 16 -8.23 -15.41 21.83
N GLU A 17 -7.40 -14.55 22.43
CA GLU A 17 -7.68 -13.14 22.63
C GLU A 17 -6.68 -12.30 21.82
N VAL A 18 -7.22 -11.47 20.91
CA VAL A 18 -6.46 -10.43 20.23
C VAL A 18 -5.98 -9.43 21.28
N ARG A 19 -4.66 -9.29 21.42
CA ARG A 19 -4.04 -8.34 22.35
C ARG A 19 -3.54 -7.11 21.61
N ARG A 20 -3.28 -6.02 22.35
CA ARG A 20 -2.84 -4.72 21.84
C ARG A 20 -1.54 -4.29 22.54
N LYS A 21 -0.47 -4.07 21.78
CA LYS A 21 0.84 -3.57 22.28
C LYS A 21 1.46 -2.68 21.20
N PRO A 22 2.19 -1.61 21.56
CA PRO A 22 2.95 -0.81 20.59
C PRO A 22 4.09 -1.63 19.96
N LEU A 23 4.39 -1.33 18.69
CA LEU A 23 5.61 -1.76 18.00
C LEU A 23 6.70 -0.71 18.26
N GLY A 24 7.57 -0.94 19.25
CA GLY A 24 8.56 0.05 19.68
C GLY A 24 7.92 1.35 20.20
N THR A 25 8.32 2.51 19.66
CA THR A 25 7.68 3.82 19.90
C THR A 25 6.51 4.12 18.94
N GLY A 26 6.13 3.14 18.11
CA GLY A 26 5.10 3.27 17.07
C GLY A 26 3.68 2.99 17.54
N PRO A 27 2.70 3.01 16.61
CA PRO A 27 1.29 2.80 16.93
C PRO A 27 1.01 1.41 17.53
N ILE A 28 -0.11 1.31 18.26
CA ILE A 28 -0.56 0.08 18.90
C ILE A 28 -1.17 -0.83 17.84
N HIS A 29 -0.61 -2.03 17.68
CA HIS A 29 -1.12 -3.02 16.74
C HIS A 29 -1.80 -4.17 17.48
N ASN A 30 -2.78 -4.77 16.81
CA ASN A 30 -3.36 -6.02 17.25
C ASN A 30 -2.35 -7.16 16.99
N TYR A 31 -2.26 -8.10 17.91
CA TYR A 31 -1.41 -9.27 17.73
C TYR A 31 -2.01 -10.52 18.36
N PHE A 32 -1.60 -11.67 17.85
CA PHE A 32 -1.80 -12.97 18.48
C PHE A 32 -0.54 -13.36 19.26
N LEU A 33 -0.76 -13.85 20.48
CA LEU A 33 0.29 -14.39 21.33
C LEU A 33 0.19 -15.91 21.34
N PHE A 34 1.26 -16.58 20.91
CA PHE A 34 1.38 -18.02 21.04
C PHE A 34 2.50 -18.36 22.00
N THR A 35 2.15 -18.89 23.16
CA THR A 35 3.12 -19.35 24.16
C THR A 35 3.31 -20.86 24.01
N GLY A 36 4.49 -21.26 23.55
CA GLY A 36 4.95 -22.65 23.59
C GLY A 36 5.93 -22.88 24.74
N PRO A 37 6.29 -24.15 25.05
CA PRO A 37 7.19 -24.49 26.16
C PRO A 37 8.64 -24.00 25.99
N ARG A 38 9.02 -23.46 24.83
CA ARG A 38 10.38 -23.00 24.51
C ARG A 38 10.47 -21.59 23.92
N ALA A 39 9.34 -21.00 23.54
CA ALA A 39 9.32 -19.68 22.91
C ALA A 39 7.90 -19.10 22.96
N THR A 40 7.84 -17.78 22.98
CA THR A 40 6.61 -17.02 22.76
C THR A 40 6.71 -16.35 21.40
N VAL A 41 5.77 -16.61 20.50
CA VAL A 41 5.72 -16.01 19.16
C VAL A 41 4.60 -14.97 19.13
N ILE A 42 4.92 -13.76 18.66
CA ILE A 42 3.98 -12.67 18.46
C ILE A 42 3.74 -12.51 16.96
N PHE A 43 2.48 -12.67 16.54
CA PHE A 43 2.07 -12.35 15.17
C PHE A 43 1.31 -11.04 15.19
N TYR A 44 1.90 -10.00 14.62
CA TYR A 44 1.22 -8.73 14.40
C TYR A 44 0.25 -8.84 13.23
N LEU A 45 -0.95 -8.31 13.43
CA LEU A 45 -1.96 -8.16 12.39
C LEU A 45 -1.80 -6.81 11.75
N VAL A 46 -1.85 -6.77 10.42
CA VAL A 46 -1.89 -5.52 9.67
C VAL A 46 -3.15 -5.44 8.81
N ASN A 47 -3.65 -4.22 8.64
CA ASN A 47 -4.66 -3.91 7.65
C ASN A 47 -3.96 -3.50 6.36
N ILE A 48 -4.24 -4.22 5.28
CA ILE A 48 -3.62 -4.03 3.99
C ILE A 48 -4.64 -3.43 3.02
N LEU A 49 -4.31 -2.28 2.45
CA LEU A 49 -5.09 -1.66 1.37
C LEU A 49 -4.42 -1.93 0.03
N HIS A 50 -5.08 -2.66 -0.86
CA HIS A 50 -4.62 -2.93 -2.22
C HIS A 50 -5.37 -2.04 -3.22
N ILE A 51 -4.67 -1.06 -3.79
CA ILE A 51 -5.18 -0.16 -4.82
C ILE A 51 -4.81 -0.70 -6.20
N ILE A 52 -5.82 -1.08 -6.97
CA ILE A 52 -5.66 -1.51 -8.37
C ILE A 52 -6.04 -0.34 -9.29
N SER A 53 -5.17 0.00 -10.25
CA SER A 53 -5.45 1.07 -11.22
C SER A 53 -5.42 0.64 -12.69
N SER A 54 -5.00 -0.59 -12.97
CA SER A 54 -4.87 -1.08 -14.34
C SER A 54 -6.19 -1.59 -14.90
N PRO A 55 -6.65 -1.12 -16.06
CA PRO A 55 -7.85 -1.65 -16.72
C PRO A 55 -7.62 -3.02 -17.38
N ARG A 56 -6.37 -3.53 -17.40
CA ARG A 56 -6.01 -4.77 -18.09
C ARG A 56 -6.40 -6.05 -17.32
N LYS A 57 -6.96 -5.92 -16.11
CA LYS A 57 -7.41 -7.05 -15.27
C LYS A 57 -6.32 -8.12 -15.13
N ALA A 58 -6.64 -9.39 -15.32
CA ALA A 58 -5.71 -10.53 -15.17
C ALA A 58 -4.45 -10.42 -16.05
N ALA A 59 -4.50 -9.70 -17.18
CA ALA A 59 -3.36 -9.50 -18.07
C ALA A 59 -2.42 -8.36 -17.60
N SER A 60 -2.70 -7.71 -16.46
CA SER A 60 -1.86 -6.63 -15.94
C SER A 60 -0.72 -7.16 -15.08
N ALA A 61 0.52 -6.91 -15.51
CA ALA A 61 1.71 -7.19 -14.70
C ALA A 61 1.71 -6.43 -13.36
N SER A 62 1.20 -5.19 -13.30
CA SER A 62 1.07 -4.47 -12.03
C SER A 62 0.09 -5.11 -11.05
N ILE A 63 -0.96 -5.79 -11.54
CA ILE A 63 -1.93 -6.51 -10.70
C ILE A 63 -1.31 -7.81 -10.21
N GLN A 64 -0.63 -8.54 -11.09
CA GLN A 64 0.10 -9.76 -10.73
C GLN A 64 1.17 -9.47 -9.67
N LEU A 65 1.96 -8.42 -9.87
CA LEU A 65 2.97 -7.96 -8.91
C LEU A 65 2.34 -7.51 -7.60
N GLY A 66 1.24 -6.74 -7.65
CA GLY A 66 0.48 -6.32 -6.46
C GLY A 66 -0.01 -7.52 -5.65
N ASN A 67 -0.66 -8.48 -6.30
CA ASN A 67 -1.14 -9.71 -5.65
C ASN A 67 0.01 -10.51 -5.01
N GLY A 68 1.13 -10.69 -5.70
CA GLY A 68 2.28 -11.40 -5.12
C GLY A 68 2.93 -10.66 -3.93
N ILE A 69 2.87 -9.32 -3.89
CA ILE A 69 3.27 -8.55 -2.70
C ILE A 69 2.28 -8.80 -1.56
N ILE A 70 0.97 -8.83 -1.83
CA ILE A 70 -0.05 -9.18 -0.83
C ILE A 70 0.19 -10.58 -0.26
N GLU A 71 0.43 -11.57 -1.11
CA GLU A 71 0.72 -12.95 -0.68
C GLU A 71 1.94 -13.01 0.26
N LYS A 72 3.01 -12.26 -0.06
CA LYS A 72 4.19 -12.15 0.82
C LYS A 72 3.86 -11.46 2.14
N LEU A 73 3.01 -10.43 2.13
CA LEU A 73 2.56 -9.73 3.34
C LEU A 73 1.69 -10.64 4.21
N GLU A 74 0.73 -11.38 3.64
CA GLU A 74 -0.12 -12.31 4.37
C GLU A 74 0.69 -13.47 4.97
N ALA A 75 1.73 -13.94 4.28
CA ALA A 75 2.66 -14.93 4.81
C ALA A 75 3.50 -14.39 5.98
N ALA A 76 3.93 -13.12 5.89
CA ALA A 76 4.71 -12.47 6.95
C ALA A 76 3.84 -12.07 8.17
N TYR A 77 2.56 -11.75 7.93
CA TYR A 77 1.59 -11.33 8.94
C TYR A 77 0.30 -12.17 8.87
N PRO A 78 0.34 -13.45 9.30
CA PRO A 78 -0.82 -14.33 9.26
C PRO A 78 -2.03 -13.73 10.01
N GLY A 79 -3.20 -13.77 9.39
CA GLY A 79 -4.45 -13.22 9.94
C GLY A 79 -4.70 -11.75 9.62
N SER A 80 -3.81 -11.11 8.84
CA SER A 80 -4.01 -9.75 8.32
C SER A 80 -5.28 -9.65 7.47
N THR A 81 -5.84 -8.45 7.39
CA THR A 81 -7.01 -8.18 6.56
C THR A 81 -6.60 -7.47 5.28
N VAL A 82 -7.18 -7.86 4.15
CA VAL A 82 -6.92 -7.21 2.86
C VAL A 82 -8.20 -6.55 2.38
N LYS A 83 -8.16 -5.23 2.23
CA LYS A 83 -9.18 -4.44 1.53
C LYS A 83 -8.69 -4.10 0.14
N VAL A 84 -9.43 -4.51 -0.88
CA VAL A 84 -9.11 -4.23 -2.28
C VAL A 84 -9.98 -3.10 -2.79
N HIS A 85 -9.37 -2.10 -3.42
CA HIS A 85 -10.06 -1.03 -4.14
C HIS A 85 -9.60 -1.02 -5.60
N ASP A 86 -10.48 -1.45 -6.50
CA ASP A 86 -10.23 -1.45 -7.94
C ASP A 86 -10.75 -0.16 -8.59
N LEU A 87 -9.84 0.77 -8.86
CA LEU A 87 -10.12 2.06 -9.48
C LEU A 87 -10.46 1.96 -10.97
N ALA A 88 -10.22 0.82 -11.61
CA ALA A 88 -10.65 0.59 -12.99
C ALA A 88 -12.11 0.12 -13.05
N THR A 89 -12.58 -0.58 -12.00
CA THR A 89 -13.97 -1.07 -11.88
C THR A 89 -14.87 -0.06 -11.18
N THR A 90 -14.37 0.63 -10.15
CA THR A 90 -15.07 1.68 -9.40
C THR A 90 -14.26 2.98 -9.49
N PRO A 91 -14.30 3.68 -10.63
CA PRO A 91 -13.47 4.85 -10.85
C PRO A 91 -13.91 6.02 -9.96
N PHE A 92 -12.91 6.80 -9.53
CA PHE A 92 -13.17 8.06 -8.89
C PHE A 92 -13.63 9.09 -9.93
N PRO A 93 -14.65 9.91 -9.61
CA PRO A 93 -15.02 11.01 -10.49
C PRO A 93 -13.88 12.01 -10.58
N HIS A 94 -13.72 12.65 -11.73
CA HIS A 94 -12.81 13.79 -11.84
C HIS A 94 -13.24 14.92 -10.88
N LEU A 95 -12.28 15.76 -10.50
CA LEU A 95 -12.60 16.93 -9.69
C LEU A 95 -13.37 17.93 -10.53
N GLU A 96 -14.56 18.27 -10.05
CA GLU A 96 -15.44 19.31 -10.59
C GLU A 96 -15.63 20.40 -9.53
N GLU A 97 -16.11 21.57 -9.93
CA GLU A 97 -16.29 22.71 -9.03
C GLU A 97 -17.08 22.36 -7.77
N ALA A 98 -18.24 21.71 -7.93
CA ALA A 98 -19.08 21.32 -6.79
C ALA A 98 -18.36 20.38 -5.81
N LYS A 99 -17.49 19.50 -6.31
CA LYS A 99 -16.64 18.61 -5.51
C LYS A 99 -15.58 19.40 -4.75
N LEU A 100 -14.91 20.32 -5.42
CA LEU A 100 -13.92 21.18 -4.79
C LEU A 100 -14.54 22.06 -3.70
N GLN A 101 -15.74 22.61 -3.94
CA GLN A 101 -16.45 23.38 -2.91
C GLN A 101 -16.78 22.54 -1.68
N SER A 102 -17.19 21.27 -1.85
CA SER A 102 -17.40 20.38 -0.71
C SER A 102 -16.10 20.07 0.04
N PHE A 103 -14.95 20.16 -0.63
CA PHE A 103 -13.66 19.94 0.00
C PHE A 103 -13.28 21.04 0.99
N PHE A 104 -13.64 22.29 0.67
CA PHE A 104 -13.38 23.47 1.48
C PHE A 104 -14.48 23.81 2.49
N THR A 105 -15.66 23.19 2.38
CA THR A 105 -16.74 23.35 3.36
C THR A 105 -16.50 22.41 4.56
N PRO A 106 -16.47 22.94 5.80
CA PRO A 106 -16.39 22.10 7.01
C PRO A 106 -17.48 21.03 7.03
N ALA A 107 -17.16 19.83 7.51
CA ALA A 107 -18.03 18.67 7.38
C ALA A 107 -19.43 18.90 8.00
N GLU A 108 -19.46 19.57 9.14
CA GLU A 108 -20.66 19.97 9.89
C GLU A 108 -21.51 21.05 9.19
N SER A 109 -20.94 21.74 8.21
CA SER A 109 -21.60 22.83 7.46
C SER A 109 -21.99 22.43 6.03
N ARG A 110 -21.78 21.17 5.64
CA ARG A 110 -22.08 20.69 4.28
C ARG A 110 -23.58 20.52 4.07
N SER A 111 -24.06 20.93 2.90
CA SER A 111 -25.39 20.52 2.41
C SER A 111 -25.43 19.00 2.14
N PRO A 112 -26.61 18.38 2.03
CA PRO A 112 -26.73 16.98 1.62
C PRO A 112 -26.00 16.65 0.30
N GLU A 113 -26.05 17.55 -0.68
CA GLU A 113 -25.36 17.42 -1.97
C GLU A 113 -23.84 17.50 -1.80
N GLN A 114 -23.36 18.42 -0.95
CA GLN A 114 -21.93 18.53 -0.64
C GLN A 114 -21.43 17.31 0.15
N GLN A 115 -22.25 16.74 1.03
CA GLN A 115 -21.95 15.51 1.75
C GLN A 115 -21.80 14.34 0.76
N ALA A 116 -22.77 14.17 -0.15
CA ALA A 116 -22.72 13.16 -1.21
C ALA A 116 -21.51 13.38 -2.13
N ALA A 117 -21.19 14.65 -2.44
CA ALA A 117 -20.02 14.99 -3.22
C ALA A 117 -18.72 14.59 -2.47
N ALA A 118 -18.57 14.91 -1.19
CA ALA A 118 -17.36 14.59 -0.44
C ALA A 118 -17.16 13.07 -0.21
N LYS A 119 -18.23 12.27 -0.29
CA LYS A 119 -18.23 10.86 0.14
C LYS A 119 -17.08 10.02 -0.41
N HIS A 120 -16.81 10.06 -1.72
CA HIS A 120 -15.71 9.27 -2.32
C HIS A 120 -14.35 9.61 -1.69
N SER A 121 -14.09 10.90 -1.48
CA SER A 121 -12.87 11.40 -0.86
C SER A 121 -12.78 11.00 0.62
N ASP A 122 -13.88 11.18 1.35
CA ASP A 122 -13.94 10.86 2.78
C ASP A 122 -13.74 9.34 3.01
N ASP A 123 -14.38 8.48 2.21
CA ASP A 123 -14.22 7.03 2.25
C ASP A 123 -12.77 6.61 1.91
N ALA A 124 -12.18 7.16 0.85
CA ALA A 124 -10.81 6.83 0.42
C ALA A 124 -9.76 7.23 1.46
N ILE A 125 -9.95 8.38 2.09
CA ILE A 125 -9.06 8.85 3.16
C ILE A 125 -9.20 7.94 4.38
N GLN A 126 -10.41 7.49 4.69
CA GLN A 126 -10.61 6.55 5.79
C GLN A 126 -9.92 5.21 5.51
N GLU A 127 -9.99 4.69 4.28
CA GLU A 127 -9.27 3.49 3.86
C GLU A 127 -7.75 3.61 4.07
N ILE A 128 -7.16 4.76 3.71
CA ILE A 128 -5.74 5.02 3.92
C ILE A 128 -5.40 5.11 5.42
N LYS A 129 -6.26 5.73 6.23
CA LYS A 129 -6.06 5.87 7.68
C LYS A 129 -6.12 4.52 8.40
N ASP A 130 -7.05 3.67 7.99
CA ASP A 130 -7.28 2.35 8.58
C ASP A 130 -6.21 1.32 8.18
N ALA A 131 -5.52 1.55 7.06
CA ALA A 131 -4.44 0.71 6.60
C ALA A 131 -3.15 0.95 7.38
N ASP A 132 -2.37 -0.12 7.57
CA ASP A 132 -0.98 -0.07 8.05
C ASP A 132 -0.02 -0.18 6.85
N VAL A 133 -0.39 -1.01 5.87
CA VAL A 133 0.35 -1.25 4.63
C VAL A 133 -0.54 -0.96 3.43
N ILE A 134 -0.02 -0.23 2.44
CA ILE A 134 -0.72 0.08 1.19
C ILE A 134 0.08 -0.50 0.03
N VAL A 135 -0.58 -1.28 -0.82
CA VAL A 135 -0.01 -1.77 -2.08
C VAL A 135 -0.69 -1.05 -3.23
N ILE A 136 0.07 -0.28 -4.01
CA ILE A 136 -0.46 0.50 -5.13
C ILE A 136 0.03 -0.11 -6.45
N GLY A 137 -0.88 -0.70 -7.22
CA GLY A 137 -0.61 -1.10 -8.60
C GLY A 137 -0.55 0.12 -9.51
N ALA A 138 0.59 0.36 -10.16
CA ALA A 138 0.83 1.55 -10.98
C ALA A 138 1.52 1.20 -12.31
N PRO A 139 0.77 0.77 -13.35
CA PRO A 139 1.36 0.60 -14.67
C PRO A 139 1.73 1.97 -15.27
N LEU A 140 2.88 2.04 -15.94
CA LEU A 140 3.31 3.23 -16.67
C LEU A 140 2.54 3.32 -17.99
N TYR A 141 1.69 4.34 -18.10
CA TYR A 141 0.99 4.71 -19.34
C TYR A 141 1.42 6.10 -19.76
N ASN A 142 1.96 6.24 -20.98
CA ASN A 142 2.46 7.50 -21.52
C ASN A 142 3.36 8.24 -20.51
N PHE A 143 4.34 7.51 -19.95
CA PHE A 143 5.34 8.00 -18.98
C PHE A 143 4.83 8.34 -17.57
N GLY A 144 3.50 8.37 -17.35
CA GLY A 144 2.89 8.69 -16.07
C GLY A 144 2.03 7.57 -15.48
N ILE A 145 1.36 7.88 -14.37
CA ILE A 145 0.37 7.00 -13.75
C ILE A 145 -0.94 6.94 -14.54
N PRO A 146 -1.77 5.90 -14.39
CA PRO A 146 -3.10 5.87 -14.98
C PRO A 146 -3.96 7.05 -14.51
N SER A 147 -4.82 7.57 -15.38
CA SER A 147 -5.74 8.67 -15.04
C SER A 147 -6.70 8.31 -13.90
N THR A 148 -7.10 7.04 -13.79
CA THR A 148 -7.90 6.50 -12.67
C THR A 148 -7.15 6.60 -11.35
N LEU A 149 -5.86 6.29 -11.33
CA LEU A 149 -5.01 6.46 -10.14
C LEU A 149 -4.84 7.95 -9.81
N LYS A 150 -4.67 8.81 -10.82
CA LYS A 150 -4.56 10.26 -10.61
C LYS A 150 -5.84 10.83 -10.00
N ALA A 151 -7.01 10.42 -10.48
CA ALA A 151 -8.28 10.83 -9.91
C ALA A 151 -8.40 10.41 -8.44
N TRP A 152 -7.98 9.19 -8.07
CA TRP A 152 -7.93 8.78 -6.66
C TRP A 152 -6.96 9.64 -5.84
N VAL A 153 -5.75 9.91 -6.36
CA VAL A 153 -4.76 10.79 -5.70
C VAL A 153 -5.36 12.18 -5.42
N ASP A 154 -6.11 12.73 -6.36
CA ASP A 154 -6.77 14.04 -6.23
C ASP A 154 -7.83 14.07 -5.12
N HIS A 155 -8.46 12.94 -4.83
CA HIS A 155 -9.46 12.84 -3.77
C HIS A 155 -8.86 12.63 -2.38
N ILE A 156 -7.65 12.09 -2.27
CA ILE A 156 -7.01 11.84 -0.97
C ILE A 156 -6.15 13.03 -0.50
N ALA A 157 -5.83 13.97 -1.39
CA ALA A 157 -5.12 15.21 -1.07
C ALA A 157 -6.10 16.30 -0.58
N ARG A 158 -6.43 16.27 0.71
CA ARG A 158 -7.41 17.15 1.35
C ARG A 158 -6.76 18.04 2.43
N ALA A 159 -6.78 19.34 2.20
CA ALA A 159 -6.30 20.33 3.16
C ALA A 159 -7.10 20.24 4.47
N GLY A 160 -6.40 20.29 5.60
CA GLY A 160 -6.95 20.12 6.94
C GLY A 160 -7.27 18.67 7.33
N ILE A 161 -7.14 17.70 6.41
CA ILE A 161 -7.48 16.29 6.66
C ILE A 161 -6.27 15.38 6.48
N THR A 162 -5.60 15.46 5.32
CA THR A 162 -4.43 14.62 5.00
C THR A 162 -3.14 15.42 4.88
N PHE A 163 -3.24 16.74 4.75
CA PHE A 163 -2.13 17.68 4.91
C PHE A 163 -2.65 19.01 5.47
N ARG A 164 -1.77 19.88 5.95
CA ARG A 164 -2.08 21.27 6.32
C ARG A 164 -0.99 22.22 5.86
N TYR A 165 -1.31 23.50 5.70
CA TYR A 165 -0.30 24.54 5.48
C TYR A 165 0.19 25.10 6.81
N THR A 166 1.51 25.22 6.93
CA THR A 166 2.17 25.84 8.08
C THR A 166 3.10 26.97 7.61
N ALA A 167 3.66 27.75 8.52
CA ALA A 167 4.66 28.77 8.19
C ALA A 167 5.92 28.17 7.52
N GLY A 168 6.24 26.89 7.79
CA GLY A 168 7.36 26.17 7.18
C GLY A 168 7.03 25.47 5.86
N GLY A 169 5.82 25.64 5.33
CA GLY A 169 5.32 24.92 4.16
C GLY A 169 4.26 23.86 4.51
N PRO A 170 3.86 23.03 3.53
CA PRO A 170 2.88 21.98 3.76
C PRO A 170 3.42 20.88 4.68
N GLU A 171 2.58 20.39 5.58
CA GLU A 171 2.86 19.30 6.50
C GLU A 171 1.84 18.17 6.27
N GLY A 172 2.34 16.97 5.99
CA GLY A 172 1.52 15.77 5.84
C GLY A 172 1.00 15.25 7.17
N LEU A 173 -0.23 14.73 7.18
CA LEU A 173 -0.93 14.28 8.39
C LEU A 173 -1.14 12.76 8.44
N ILE A 174 -0.84 12.04 7.36
CA ILE A 174 -0.94 10.58 7.28
C ILE A 174 0.45 9.99 7.49
N THR A 175 0.73 9.52 8.70
CA THR A 175 2.05 8.99 9.09
C THR A 175 1.99 7.52 9.48
N GLY A 176 3.15 6.87 9.61
CA GLY A 176 3.24 5.48 10.08
C GLY A 176 2.66 4.46 9.10
N LYS A 177 2.75 4.73 7.78
CA LYS A 177 2.27 3.84 6.72
C LYS A 177 3.44 3.30 5.93
N LYS A 178 3.43 1.99 5.64
CA LYS A 178 4.31 1.37 4.65
C LYS A 178 3.60 1.35 3.30
N VAL A 179 4.28 1.75 2.23
CA VAL A 179 3.75 1.65 0.86
C VAL A 179 4.65 0.82 -0.03
N TYR A 180 4.06 -0.12 -0.75
CA TYR A 180 4.68 -0.79 -1.89
C TYR A 180 4.01 -0.33 -3.19
N VAL A 181 4.78 0.24 -4.10
CA VAL A 181 4.32 0.57 -5.45
C VAL A 181 4.67 -0.60 -6.37
N ALA A 182 3.66 -1.38 -6.77
CA ALA A 182 3.77 -2.42 -7.78
C ALA A 182 3.73 -1.78 -9.18
N MET A 183 4.90 -1.29 -9.62
CA MET A 183 5.06 -0.58 -10.88
C MET A 183 5.34 -1.57 -12.02
N SER A 184 4.70 -1.36 -13.17
CA SER A 184 4.99 -2.16 -14.38
C SER A 184 5.16 -1.30 -15.62
N SER A 185 6.11 -1.64 -16.50
CA SER A 185 6.36 -0.89 -17.74
C SER A 185 6.81 -1.78 -18.90
N GLY A 186 6.47 -1.38 -20.12
CA GLY A 186 6.92 -2.07 -21.34
C GLY A 186 8.43 -1.94 -21.58
N GLY A 187 8.97 -0.73 -21.37
CA GLY A 187 10.41 -0.46 -21.41
C GLY A 187 11.07 -0.56 -20.03
N ILE A 188 12.39 -0.38 -20.01
CA ILE A 188 13.23 -0.25 -18.81
C ILE A 188 13.40 1.25 -18.53
N TYR A 189 13.05 1.67 -17.31
CA TYR A 189 13.07 3.09 -16.88
C TYR A 189 13.81 3.29 -15.55
N SER A 190 14.31 2.22 -14.94
CA SER A 190 15.17 2.30 -13.75
C SER A 190 16.57 2.84 -14.05
N GLU A 191 17.03 2.70 -15.30
CA GLU A 191 18.40 3.05 -15.72
C GLU A 191 18.47 3.45 -17.19
N GLY A 192 19.67 3.88 -17.62
CA GLY A 192 19.96 4.22 -19.01
C GLY A 192 19.28 5.52 -19.50
N PRO A 193 19.29 5.76 -20.83
CA PRO A 193 18.79 7.00 -21.42
C PRO A 193 17.30 7.26 -21.16
N SER A 194 16.53 6.19 -20.93
CA SER A 194 15.09 6.28 -20.69
C SER A 194 14.74 6.64 -19.24
N ALA A 195 15.69 6.62 -18.30
CA ALA A 195 15.40 6.85 -16.88
C ALA A 195 14.73 8.21 -16.59
N GLY A 196 15.02 9.24 -17.39
CA GLY A 196 14.39 10.55 -17.29
C GLY A 196 12.90 10.59 -17.67
N TYR A 197 12.35 9.50 -18.20
CA TYR A 197 10.93 9.36 -18.56
C TYR A 197 10.11 8.59 -17.54
N ASP A 198 10.68 8.26 -16.37
CA ASP A 198 9.89 7.78 -15.25
C ASP A 198 9.25 8.94 -14.48
N PHE A 199 8.00 9.25 -14.80
CA PHE A 199 7.18 10.15 -13.98
C PHE A 199 6.25 9.40 -13.02
N VAL A 200 6.32 8.06 -12.94
CA VAL A 200 5.46 7.28 -12.05
C VAL A 200 6.03 7.26 -10.64
N ALA A 201 7.26 6.74 -10.49
CA ALA A 201 7.85 6.55 -9.18
C ALA A 201 8.16 7.88 -8.47
N PRO A 202 8.75 8.90 -9.13
CA PRO A 202 8.98 10.20 -8.49
C PRO A 202 7.67 10.91 -8.11
N TYR A 203 6.64 10.86 -8.96
CA TYR A 203 5.34 11.46 -8.68
C TYR A 203 4.68 10.82 -7.45
N LEU A 204 4.60 9.48 -7.40
CA LEU A 204 4.00 8.78 -6.27
C LEU A 204 4.76 9.03 -4.98
N LYS A 205 6.10 9.00 -5.00
CA LYS A 205 6.91 9.35 -3.83
C LYS A 205 6.67 10.79 -3.38
N ALA A 206 6.61 11.74 -4.31
CA ALA A 206 6.40 13.15 -3.99
C ALA A 206 5.01 13.39 -3.38
N VAL A 207 3.94 12.87 -3.99
CA VAL A 207 2.58 13.10 -3.50
C VAL A 207 2.31 12.34 -2.20
N LEU A 208 2.77 11.10 -2.06
CA LEU A 208 2.63 10.35 -0.80
C LEU A 208 3.44 11.01 0.32
N GLY A 209 4.67 11.44 0.04
CA GLY A 209 5.50 12.19 0.98
C GLY A 209 4.86 13.50 1.42
N PHE A 210 4.23 14.23 0.49
CA PHE A 210 3.44 15.44 0.79
C PHE A 210 2.27 15.15 1.76
N LEU A 211 1.66 13.97 1.68
CA LEU A 211 0.62 13.53 2.62
C LEU A 211 1.17 12.98 3.95
N GLY A 212 2.50 12.85 4.08
CA GLY A 212 3.20 12.36 5.29
C GLY A 212 3.65 10.89 5.20
N ILE A 213 3.37 10.23 4.09
CA ILE A 213 3.70 8.82 3.85
C ILE A 213 5.08 8.72 3.21
N THR A 214 6.10 8.53 4.05
CA THR A 214 7.51 8.61 3.65
C THR A 214 8.16 7.25 3.40
N ASP A 215 7.63 6.16 3.95
CA ASP A 215 8.15 4.82 3.74
C ASP A 215 7.54 4.17 2.48
N VAL A 216 8.14 4.48 1.33
CA VAL A 216 7.66 4.06 0.00
C VAL A 216 8.72 3.23 -0.72
N THR A 217 8.44 1.95 -0.91
CA THR A 217 9.24 1.03 -1.72
C THR A 217 8.62 0.88 -3.11
N VAL A 218 9.42 1.10 -4.16
CA VAL A 218 8.98 0.91 -5.55
C VAL A 218 9.52 -0.42 -6.06
N VAL A 219 8.62 -1.31 -6.44
CA VAL A 219 8.92 -2.65 -6.97
C VAL A 219 8.60 -2.63 -8.47
N ARG A 220 9.59 -2.93 -9.32
CA ARG A 220 9.49 -2.71 -10.77
C ARG A 220 9.47 -4.03 -11.55
N ALA A 221 8.36 -4.29 -12.23
CA ALA A 221 8.29 -5.24 -13.34
C ALA A 221 8.44 -4.48 -14.67
N GLU A 222 9.67 -4.31 -15.14
CA GLU A 222 9.99 -3.52 -16.34
C GLU A 222 10.55 -4.39 -17.49
N GLY A 223 10.54 -3.85 -18.71
CA GLY A 223 10.95 -4.61 -19.90
C GLY A 223 9.88 -5.59 -20.41
N LEU A 224 8.61 -5.39 -20.05
CA LEU A 224 7.50 -6.28 -20.42
C LEU A 224 7.16 -6.30 -21.92
N ALA A 225 7.75 -5.40 -22.72
CA ALA A 225 7.63 -5.38 -24.17
C ALA A 225 8.95 -5.76 -24.87
N ILE A 226 9.95 -6.23 -24.12
CA ILE A 226 11.27 -6.60 -24.64
C ILE A 226 11.36 -8.14 -24.69
N PRO A 227 11.51 -8.76 -25.88
CA PRO A 227 11.68 -10.20 -26.01
C PRO A 227 12.84 -10.72 -25.14
N GLY A 228 12.61 -11.83 -24.43
CA GLY A 228 13.58 -12.43 -23.50
C GLY A 228 13.63 -11.80 -22.10
N VAL A 229 13.19 -10.55 -21.94
CA VAL A 229 13.06 -9.91 -20.61
C VAL A 229 11.66 -10.09 -20.04
N GLN A 230 10.64 -9.96 -20.90
CA GLN A 230 9.23 -9.97 -20.52
C GLN A 230 8.81 -11.19 -19.67
N ASP A 231 9.38 -12.36 -19.94
CA ASP A 231 8.97 -13.64 -19.33
C ASP A 231 9.38 -13.77 -17.86
N THR A 232 10.42 -13.02 -17.45
CA THR A 232 10.97 -13.08 -16.08
C THR A 232 10.76 -11.80 -15.29
N ALA A 233 10.31 -10.73 -15.93
CA ALA A 233 10.21 -9.39 -15.33
C ALA A 233 9.38 -9.36 -14.05
N VAL A 234 8.20 -10.01 -14.03
CA VAL A 234 7.32 -10.04 -12.85
C VAL A 234 7.94 -10.87 -11.72
N GLN A 235 8.48 -12.04 -12.03
CA GLN A 235 9.08 -12.91 -11.01
C GLN A 235 10.32 -12.25 -10.39
N LYS A 236 11.20 -11.67 -11.22
CA LYS A 236 12.37 -10.91 -10.74
C LYS A 236 11.96 -9.76 -9.81
N ALA A 237 10.89 -9.05 -10.16
CA ALA A 237 10.34 -8.00 -9.32
C ALA A 237 9.86 -8.55 -7.96
N LEU A 238 9.10 -9.66 -7.96
CA LEU A 238 8.63 -10.33 -6.74
C LEU A 238 9.79 -10.82 -5.86
N ASP A 239 10.85 -11.34 -6.46
CA ASP A 239 12.02 -11.85 -5.73
C ASP A 239 12.77 -10.70 -5.02
N SER A 240 12.75 -9.49 -5.58
CA SER A 240 13.30 -8.28 -4.95
C SER A 240 12.48 -7.76 -3.77
N VAL A 241 11.23 -8.23 -3.59
CA VAL A 241 10.36 -7.77 -2.51
C VAL A 241 10.85 -8.37 -1.20
N VAL A 242 11.40 -7.51 -0.37
CA VAL A 242 11.73 -7.80 1.03
C VAL A 242 10.62 -7.22 1.90
N ILE A 243 9.91 -8.10 2.61
CA ILE A 243 8.98 -7.68 3.65
C ILE A 243 9.79 -7.57 4.93
N GLU A 244 10.13 -6.35 5.30
CA GLU A 244 10.64 -6.08 6.64
C GLU A 244 9.53 -6.41 7.62
N ALA A 245 9.76 -7.44 8.44
CA ALA A 245 8.84 -7.81 9.48
C ALA A 245 8.77 -6.65 10.49
N LEU A 246 7.56 -6.16 10.74
CA LEU A 246 7.21 -5.35 11.91
C LEU A 246 7.28 -6.32 13.11
N GLN A 247 8.48 -6.79 13.44
CA GLN A 247 8.73 -7.75 14.50
C GLN A 247 9.77 -7.16 15.44
N THR A 248 9.38 -7.02 16.70
CA THR A 248 10.31 -7.16 17.81
C THR A 248 10.17 -8.59 18.33
N GLU A 249 11.17 -9.44 18.08
CA GLU A 249 11.29 -10.67 18.86
C GLU A 249 11.65 -10.28 20.30
N GLU A 250 10.75 -10.51 21.26
CA GLU A 250 11.13 -10.63 22.66
C GLU A 250 11.42 -12.11 22.93
N VAL A 251 12.69 -12.49 22.75
CA VAL A 251 13.22 -13.72 23.33
C VAL A 251 13.44 -13.45 24.81
N LEU A 252 12.64 -14.08 25.68
CA LEU A 252 12.93 -14.19 27.11
C LEU A 252 13.85 -15.39 27.36
#